data_AF-A0A3D3EQZ5-F1
#
_entry.id   AF-A0A3D3EQZ5-F1
#
_cell.length_a   1.000
_cell.length_b   1.000
_cell.length_c   1.000
_cell.angle_alpha   90.00
_cell.angle_beta   90.00
_cell.angle_gamma   90.00
#
_symmetry.space_group_name_H-M   'P 1'
#
loop_
_entity.id
_entity.type
_entity.pdbx_description
1 polymer ?
#
loop_
_entity_poly.entity_id
_entity_poly.type
_entity_poly.pdbx_seq_one_letter_code
_entity_poly.pdbx_strand_id
1 'polypeptide(L)'
;DFSVPGEQKVAIQLKDEGNNTSEVEALLIVKEDTEAPKILGVRDKTAYIGDSLSYRKGITVTDNKDKKVELQIDSSNVNLKKEGTYSVIYTAVDSSGNKA
;
A
#
# COMPACT_ATOMS: atom_id res chain seq x y z
N ASP A 1 15.98 -18.83 5.06
CA ASP A 1 15.89 -17.39 4.78
C ASP A 1 14.65 -17.18 3.91
N PHE A 2 13.62 -16.52 4.46
CA PHE A 2 12.36 -16.31 3.76
C PHE A 2 12.37 -15.05 2.89
N SER A 3 13.53 -14.42 2.70
CA SER A 3 13.69 -13.24 1.85
C SER A 3 13.84 -13.57 0.35
N VAL A 4 14.03 -14.86 0.00
CA VAL A 4 14.20 -15.29 -1.39
C VAL A 4 12.85 -15.74 -1.98
N PRO A 5 12.37 -15.12 -3.07
CA PRO A 5 11.16 -15.54 -3.76
C PRO A 5 11.27 -16.95 -4.35
N GLY A 6 10.14 -17.64 -4.44
CA GLY A 6 10.04 -18.97 -5.03
C GLY A 6 9.57 -20.04 -4.05
N GLU A 7 9.62 -21.29 -4.51
CA GLU A 7 9.23 -22.46 -3.74
C GLU A 7 10.36 -22.90 -2.81
N GLN A 8 10.03 -23.08 -1.54
CA GLN A 8 10.94 -23.54 -0.50
C GLN A 8 10.31 -24.74 0.22
N LYS A 9 11.08 -25.80 0.44
CA LYS A 9 10.67 -26.90 1.31
C LYS A 9 10.96 -26.53 2.77
N VAL A 10 9.95 -26.63 3.62
CA VAL A 10 10.08 -26.45 5.07
C VAL A 10 9.72 -27.75 5.78
N ALA A 11 10.47 -28.10 6.83
CA ALA A 11 10.17 -29.26 7.65
C ALA A 11 9.36 -28.81 8.87
N ILE A 12 8.21 -29.44 9.09
CA ILE A 12 7.40 -29.28 10.29
C ILE A 12 7.75 -30.43 11.22
N GLN A 13 8.40 -30.11 12.34
CA GLN A 13 8.71 -31.09 13.37
C GLN A 13 7.53 -31.22 14.33
N LEU A 14 6.97 -32.43 14.41
CA LEU A 14 5.94 -32.80 15.38
C LEU A 14 6.64 -33.52 16.53
N LYS A 15 6.33 -33.14 17.76
CA LYS A 15 6.88 -33.75 18.98
C LYS A 15 5.74 -34.15 19.92
N ASP A 16 5.72 -35.40 20.36
CA ASP A 16 4.71 -35.88 21.32
C ASP A 16 5.15 -35.70 22.80
N GLU A 17 4.26 -36.01 23.75
CA GLU A 17 4.53 -35.93 25.19
C GLU A 17 5.67 -36.87 25.64
N GLY A 18 5.91 -37.96 24.89
CA GLY A 18 7.00 -38.91 25.09
C GLY A 18 8.34 -38.44 24.52
N ASN A 19 8.40 -37.26 23.89
CA ASN A 19 9.54 -36.71 23.15
C ASN A 19 9.88 -37.44 21.84
N ASN A 20 8.98 -38.27 21.29
CA ASN A 20 9.15 -38.79 19.94
C ASN A 20 8.96 -37.65 18.95
N THR A 21 9.82 -37.59 17.92
CA THR A 21 9.75 -36.58 16.87
C THR A 21 9.49 -37.22 15.51
N SER A 22 8.66 -36.59 14.69
CA SER A 22 8.50 -36.90 13.27
C SER A 22 8.54 -35.61 12.45
N GLU A 23 9.07 -35.68 11.23
CA GLU A 23 9.14 -34.53 10.32
C GLU A 23 8.21 -34.73 9.13
N VAL A 24 7.50 -33.66 8.75
CA VAL A 24 6.67 -33.59 7.54
C VAL A 24 7.20 -32.47 6.67
N GLU A 25 7.43 -32.75 5.38
CA GLU A 25 7.77 -31.72 4.41
C GLU A 25 6.50 -30.94 4.00
N ALA A 26 6.59 -29.61 4.02
CA ALA A 26 5.59 -28.71 3.47
C ALA A 26 6.24 -27.77 2.45
N LEU A 27 5.44 -27.31 1.49
CA LEU A 27 5.87 -26.30 0.51
C LEU A 27 5.47 -24.91 1.00
N LEU A 28 6.45 -24.00 1.05
CA LEU A 28 6.27 -22.57 1.25
C LEU A 28 6.54 -21.85 -0.07
N ILE A 29 5.63 -20.98 -0.49
CA ILE A 29 5.82 -20.16 -1.69
C ILE A 29 5.98 -18.71 -1.26
N VAL A 30 7.18 -18.16 -1.44
CA VAL A 30 7.48 -16.74 -1.18
C VAL A 30 7.27 -15.96 -2.47
N LYS A 31 6.54 -14.85 -2.40
CA LYS A 31 6.27 -13.97 -3.55
C LYS A 31 6.80 -12.57 -3.27
N GLU A 32 7.39 -11.95 -4.29
CA GLU A 32 7.64 -10.51 -4.26
C GLU A 32 6.34 -9.75 -4.43
N ASP A 33 6.34 -8.54 -3.88
CA ASP A 33 5.27 -7.60 -4.10
C ASP A 33 5.69 -6.59 -5.15
N THR A 34 5.02 -6.64 -6.29
CA THR A 34 5.32 -5.84 -7.49
C THR A 34 4.15 -4.95 -7.88
N GLU A 35 3.05 -4.99 -7.14
CA GLU A 35 1.86 -4.20 -7.43
C GLU A 35 1.94 -2.87 -6.71
N ALA A 36 1.62 -1.78 -7.40
CA ALA A 36 1.56 -0.47 -6.77
C ALA A 36 0.26 -0.29 -5.96
N PRO A 37 0.30 0.59 -4.94
CA PRO A 37 -0.91 1.02 -4.24
C PRO A 37 -1.96 1.57 -5.21
N LYS A 38 -3.23 1.49 -4.82
CA LYS A 38 -4.35 2.07 -5.56
C LYS A 38 -4.93 3.23 -4.77
N ILE A 39 -4.90 4.42 -5.37
CA ILE A 39 -5.53 5.63 -4.82
C ILE A 39 -6.94 5.75 -5.41
N LEU A 40 -7.95 5.72 -4.55
CA LEU A 40 -9.36 5.72 -4.93
C LEU A 40 -10.05 6.99 -4.41
N GLY A 41 -11.06 7.47 -5.14
CA GLY A 41 -11.89 8.61 -4.74
C GLY A 41 -11.36 9.99 -5.18
N VAL A 42 -10.25 10.03 -5.92
CA VAL A 42 -9.76 11.25 -6.57
C VAL A 42 -10.77 11.67 -7.65
N ARG A 43 -11.23 12.92 -7.55
CA ARG A 43 -12.21 13.53 -8.45
C ARG A 43 -11.94 15.01 -8.54
N ASP A 44 -12.35 15.61 -9.65
CA ASP A 44 -12.35 17.06 -9.81
C ASP A 44 -13.22 17.71 -8.75
N LYS A 45 -12.76 18.87 -8.27
CA LYS A 45 -13.44 19.67 -7.26
C LYS A 45 -13.57 21.09 -7.79
N THR A 46 -14.73 21.69 -7.54
CA THR A 46 -14.98 23.12 -7.76
C THR A 46 -15.09 23.79 -6.40
N ALA A 47 -14.44 24.94 -6.26
CA ALA A 47 -14.48 25.77 -5.07
C ALA A 47 -14.57 27.23 -5.49
N TYR A 48 -15.12 28.07 -4.62
CA TYR A 48 -15.17 29.51 -4.81
C TYR A 48 -14.01 30.20 -4.10
N ILE A 49 -13.69 31.42 -4.54
CA ILE A 49 -12.63 32.22 -3.94
C ILE A 49 -12.95 32.46 -2.45
N GLY A 50 -12.02 32.08 -1.58
CA GLY A 50 -12.17 32.18 -0.13
C GLY A 50 -12.64 30.89 0.56
N ASP A 51 -13.02 29.85 -0.20
CA ASP A 51 -13.38 28.54 0.38
C ASP A 51 -12.18 27.85 1.03
N SER A 52 -12.49 26.94 1.96
CA SER A 52 -11.53 25.94 2.48
C SER A 52 -11.77 24.60 1.80
N LEU A 53 -10.69 23.95 1.33
CA LEU A 53 -10.76 22.66 0.64
C LEU A 53 -10.04 21.58 1.44
N SER A 54 -10.67 20.41 1.57
CA SER A 54 -10.01 19.20 2.07
C SER A 54 -9.64 18.30 0.90
N TYR A 55 -8.33 18.17 0.64
CA TYR A 55 -7.81 17.30 -0.42
C TYR A 55 -7.90 15.82 -0.05
N ARG A 56 -7.80 15.48 1.24
CA ARG A 56 -7.85 14.08 1.71
C ARG A 56 -9.27 13.50 1.82
N LYS A 57 -10.30 14.35 1.90
CA LYS A 57 -11.67 13.89 2.16
C LYS A 57 -12.19 13.00 1.03
N GLY A 58 -12.54 11.77 1.39
CA GLY A 58 -13.09 10.76 0.47
C GLY A 58 -12.03 9.96 -0.30
N ILE A 59 -10.74 10.17 -0.01
CA ILE A 59 -9.66 9.41 -0.64
C ILE A 59 -9.30 8.21 0.23
N THR A 60 -9.16 7.06 -0.42
CA THR A 60 -8.70 5.81 0.20
C THR A 60 -7.50 5.29 -0.57
N VAL A 61 -6.52 4.72 0.14
CA VAL A 61 -5.39 4.01 -0.45
C VAL A 61 -5.50 2.55 -0.04
N THR A 62 -5.39 1.65 -1.01
CA THR A 62 -5.43 0.20 -0.79
C THR A 62 -4.27 -0.45 -1.50
N ASP A 63 -3.75 -1.52 -0.93
CA ASP A 63 -2.65 -2.30 -1.50
C ASP A 63 -2.93 -3.80 -1.32
N ASN A 64 -2.33 -4.65 -2.15
CA ASN A 64 -2.48 -6.12 -2.11
C ASN A 64 -1.79 -6.73 -0.88
N LYS A 65 -0.67 -6.16 -0.42
CA LYS A 65 0.13 -6.68 0.69
C LYS A 65 0.15 -5.73 1.89
N ASP A 66 0.31 -4.43 1.65
CA ASP A 66 0.49 -3.44 2.71
C ASP A 66 -0.83 -2.94 3.28
N LYS A 67 -1.11 -3.30 4.54
CA LYS A 67 -2.35 -2.90 5.24
C LYS A 67 -2.48 -1.39 5.46
N LYS A 68 -1.35 -0.67 5.47
CA LYS A 68 -1.28 0.77 5.68
C LYS A 68 -0.24 1.36 4.75
N VAL A 69 -0.71 2.10 3.75
CA VAL A 69 0.12 2.89 2.86
C VAL A 69 -0.17 4.37 3.11
N GLU A 70 0.88 5.17 3.25
CA GLU A 70 0.74 6.60 3.46
C GLU A 70 0.38 7.32 2.15
N LEU A 71 -0.56 8.26 2.24
CA LEU A 71 -0.94 9.14 1.12
C LEU A 71 -0.26 10.48 1.28
N GLN A 72 0.58 10.84 0.31
CA GLN A 72 1.15 12.18 0.19
C GLN A 72 0.29 13.01 -0.76
N ILE A 73 0.09 14.29 -0.42
CA ILE A 73 -0.74 15.22 -1.18
C ILE A 73 0.06 16.51 -1.38
N ASP A 74 0.38 16.83 -2.63
CA ASP A 74 0.97 18.10 -3.01
C ASP A 74 -0.07 19.01 -3.66
N SER A 75 -0.49 20.02 -2.89
CA SER A 75 -1.38 21.10 -3.34
C SER A 75 -0.66 22.45 -3.39
N SER A 76 0.68 22.46 -3.42
CA SER A 76 1.49 23.70 -3.34
C SER A 76 1.20 24.68 -4.48
N ASN A 77 0.77 24.18 -5.63
CA ASN A 77 0.42 24.97 -6.81
C ASN A 77 -1.01 25.54 -6.76
N VAL A 78 -1.85 25.15 -5.80
CA VAL A 78 -3.24 25.61 -5.73
C VAL A 78 -3.34 27.01 -5.12
N ASN A 79 -3.97 27.93 -5.85
CA ASN A 79 -4.25 29.28 -5.35
C ASN A 79 -5.75 29.55 -5.31
N LEU A 80 -6.38 29.38 -4.13
CA LEU A 80 -7.82 29.64 -3.93
C LEU A 80 -8.18 31.14 -3.83
N LYS A 81 -7.23 32.04 -4.08
CA LYS A 81 -7.47 33.50 -4.16
C LYS A 81 -7.57 34.00 -5.59
N LYS A 82 -7.32 33.14 -6.57
CA LYS A 82 -7.35 33.48 -7.99
C LYS A 82 -8.14 32.42 -8.74
N GLU A 83 -9.00 32.86 -9.65
CA GLU A 83 -9.70 31.96 -10.54
C GLU A 83 -8.72 31.18 -11.43
N GLY A 84 -8.99 29.89 -11.62
CA GLY A 84 -8.13 29.03 -12.40
C GLY A 84 -8.39 27.55 -12.14
N THR A 85 -7.77 26.71 -12.97
CA THR A 85 -7.67 25.27 -12.74
C THR A 85 -6.29 24.97 -12.20
N TYR A 86 -6.23 24.26 -11.08
CA TYR A 86 -4.98 23.91 -10.40
C TYR A 86 -4.91 22.40 -10.21
N SER A 87 -3.74 21.84 -10.48
CA SER A 87 -3.49 20.42 -10.27
C SER A 87 -3.06 20.16 -8.82
N VAL A 88 -3.56 19.05 -8.26
CA VAL A 88 -3.10 18.48 -6.99
C VAL A 88 -2.53 17.10 -7.30
N ILE A 89 -1.34 16.82 -6.79
CA ILE A 89 -0.66 15.54 -7.02
C ILE A 89 -0.87 14.67 -5.79
N TYR A 90 -1.31 13.43 -6.01
CA TYR A 90 -1.45 12.42 -4.99
C TYR A 90 -0.41 11.34 -5.25
N THR A 91 0.34 10.95 -4.22
CA THR A 91 1.35 9.90 -4.32
C THR A 91 1.20 8.92 -3.18
N ALA A 92 1.37 7.63 -3.47
CA ALA A 92 1.43 6.57 -2.47
C ALA A 92 2.59 5.63 -2.79
N VAL A 93 3.34 5.21 -1.76
CA VAL A 93 4.48 4.30 -1.89
C VAL A 93 4.37 3.21 -0.85
N ASP A 94 4.41 1.95 -1.27
CA ASP A 94 4.34 0.78 -0.37
C ASP A 94 5.70 0.44 0.26
N SER A 95 5.74 -0.62 1.07
CA SER A 95 6.97 -1.09 1.72
C SER A 95 7.98 -1.73 0.76
N SER A 96 7.50 -2.18 -0.40
CA SER A 96 8.27 -2.79 -1.48
C SER A 96 8.80 -1.75 -2.49
N GLY A 97 8.43 -0.48 -2.34
CA GLY A 97 8.86 0.64 -3.17
C GLY A 97 8.01 0.91 -4.41
N ASN A 98 6.90 0.20 -4.60
CA ASN A 98 5.99 0.43 -5.72
C ASN A 98 5.20 1.74 -5.50
N LYS A 99 4.90 2.46 -6.59
CA LYS A 99 4.38 3.84 -6.53
C LYS A 99 3.14 4.06 -7.37
N ALA A 100 2.22 4.87 -6.85
CA ALA A 100 1.04 5.40 -7.53
C ALA A 100 1.05 6.93 -7.58
#